data_AF-F3QU53-F1
#
_entry.id   AF-F3QU53-F1
#
_cell.length_a   1.000
_cell.length_b   1.000
_cell.length_c   1.000
_cell.angle_alpha   90.00
_cell.angle_beta   90.00
_cell.angle_gamma   90.00
#
_symmetry.space_group_name_H-M   'P 1'
#
loop_
_entity.id
_entity.type
_entity.pdbx_description
1 polymer ?
#
loop_
_entity_poly.entity_id
_entity_poly.type
_entity_poly.pdbx_seq_one_letter_code
_entity_poly.pdbx_strand_id
1 'polypeptide(L)'
;MRYNSSIFILLFGISILSSCVNTDITAEEPTAIAPKVSPVHAIQPKALLPGGSLFTALTEGGRDTILSKIRRIENQQKRKNPIFTAQIKRDFHYFPIVEEFSENGKTYYRPSKDVVCVDETIPTYYIAYYHDRSNFKKEDNLFMYNGVKEVLGQEFADDMVRRYKANKWTISYSYTGGGLNDDIDYAIKESDDGSFFLLKHISPPYGRSINACYFKDGKPYICKKDDDGSIIGKELQ
;
A
#
# COMPACT_ATOMS: atom_id res chain seq x y z
N MET A 1 -25.76 35.51 -7.23
CA MET A 1 -24.30 35.48 -7.49
C MET A 1 -23.69 34.35 -6.67
N ARG A 2 -23.19 33.31 -7.33
CA ARG A 2 -22.51 32.17 -6.71
C ARG A 2 -21.05 32.57 -6.48
N TYR A 3 -20.58 32.55 -5.23
CA TYR A 3 -19.14 32.59 -4.95
C TYR A 3 -18.63 31.15 -4.84
N ASN A 4 -17.69 30.86 -5.73
CA ASN A 4 -17.08 29.56 -5.93
C ASN A 4 -16.21 29.15 -4.74
N SER A 5 -16.33 27.87 -4.40
CA SER A 5 -15.51 27.12 -3.47
C SER A 5 -14.10 26.94 -4.06
N SER A 6 -13.13 27.68 -3.51
CA SER A 6 -11.72 27.62 -3.88
C SER A 6 -10.83 27.77 -2.64
N ILE A 7 -10.71 26.72 -1.81
CA ILE A 7 -9.55 26.57 -0.90
C ILE A 7 -9.17 25.08 -0.90
N PHE A 8 -8.34 24.72 -1.88
CA PHE A 8 -7.51 23.53 -1.85
C PHE A 8 -6.07 24.03 -1.86
N ILE A 9 -5.20 23.35 -1.10
CA ILE A 9 -3.76 23.58 -0.89
C ILE A 9 -3.47 24.39 0.39
N LEU A 10 -2.98 23.71 1.44
CA LEU A 10 -1.73 24.04 2.12
C LEU A 10 -1.34 22.93 3.12
N LEU A 11 -0.16 22.34 2.85
CA LEU A 11 0.85 21.87 3.81
C LEU A 11 0.60 20.58 4.62
N PHE A 12 0.90 19.43 4.00
CA PHE A 12 1.48 18.30 4.74
C PHE A 12 3.00 18.45 4.75
N GLY A 13 3.51 19.03 5.82
CA GLY A 13 4.92 19.15 6.10
C GLY A 13 5.11 19.62 7.53
N ILE A 14 5.06 18.70 8.49
CA ILE A 14 5.62 18.93 9.82
C ILE A 14 6.43 17.69 10.22
N SER A 15 7.73 17.93 10.16
CA SER A 15 8.86 17.32 10.84
C SER A 15 8.55 16.67 12.18
N ILE A 16 9.07 15.47 12.36
CA ILE A 16 9.24 14.82 13.66
C ILE A 16 10.23 15.67 14.46
N LEU A 17 9.76 16.31 15.54
CA LEU A 17 10.62 16.81 16.59
C LEU A 17 10.23 16.10 17.89
N SER A 18 11.20 15.36 18.42
CA SER A 18 11.22 14.77 19.74
C SER A 18 10.82 15.77 20.82
N SER A 19 9.93 15.35 21.71
CA SER A 19 10.05 15.74 23.12
C SER A 19 9.61 14.56 23.98
N CYS A 20 10.57 14.04 24.73
CA CYS A 20 10.34 13.14 25.84
C CYS A 20 9.47 13.85 26.87
N VAL A 21 8.32 13.29 27.21
CA VAL A 21 7.65 13.59 28.47
C VAL A 21 7.45 12.25 29.18
N ASN A 22 8.30 12.02 30.17
CA ASN A 22 8.06 11.00 31.19
C ASN A 22 6.76 11.35 31.91
N THR A 23 5.78 10.47 31.82
CA THR A 23 4.74 10.35 32.85
C THR A 23 4.48 8.88 33.07
N ASP A 24 5.03 8.38 34.18
CA ASP A 24 4.60 7.15 34.83
C ASP A 24 3.09 7.24 35.10
N ILE A 25 2.31 6.39 34.45
CA ILE A 25 0.96 6.07 34.90
C ILE A 25 0.81 4.55 34.78
N THR A 26 0.86 3.92 35.95
CA THR A 26 0.46 2.53 36.16
C THR A 26 -1.02 2.42 35.83
N ALA A 27 -1.36 1.73 34.74
CA ALA A 27 -2.73 1.41 34.37
C ALA A 27 -2.80 -0.06 33.94
N GLU A 28 -3.64 -0.82 34.63
CA GLU A 28 -3.90 -2.24 34.40
C GLU A 28 -4.26 -2.53 32.93
N GLU A 29 -3.69 -3.61 32.40
CA GLU A 29 -3.97 -4.16 31.07
C GLU A 29 -5.46 -4.49 30.90
N PRO A 30 -6.16 -3.93 29.90
CA PRO A 30 -7.38 -4.53 29.41
C PRO A 30 -6.97 -5.73 28.55
N THR A 31 -7.35 -6.92 29.00
CA THR A 31 -7.13 -8.20 28.31
C THR A 31 -7.58 -8.11 26.87
N ALA A 32 -6.62 -8.08 25.95
CA ALA A 32 -6.86 -8.02 24.51
C ALA A 32 -7.48 -9.35 24.05
N ILE A 33 -8.78 -9.34 23.74
CA ILE A 33 -9.39 -10.42 22.98
C ILE A 33 -8.91 -10.26 21.52
N ALA A 34 -7.80 -10.91 21.22
CA ALA A 34 -7.25 -10.98 19.88
C ALA A 34 -8.24 -11.69 18.93
N PRO A 35 -8.47 -11.19 17.71
CA PRO A 35 -9.17 -11.96 16.70
C PRO A 35 -8.32 -13.20 16.36
N LYS A 36 -8.87 -14.40 16.59
CA LYS A 36 -8.30 -15.68 16.14
C LYS A 36 -8.40 -15.77 14.61
N VAL A 37 -7.45 -15.17 13.90
CA VAL A 37 -6.98 -15.70 12.62
C VAL A 37 -5.47 -15.67 12.70
N SER A 38 -4.88 -16.82 13.00
CA SER A 38 -3.42 -16.95 13.03
C SER A 38 -2.89 -16.60 11.63
N PRO A 39 -1.94 -15.66 11.49
CA PRO A 39 -1.31 -15.44 10.20
C PRO A 39 -0.61 -16.72 9.78
N VAL A 40 -0.79 -17.14 8.52
CA VAL A 40 0.01 -18.23 7.95
C VAL A 40 1.40 -17.66 7.70
N HIS A 41 2.35 -18.02 8.55
CA HIS A 41 3.75 -17.66 8.42
C HIS A 41 4.43 -18.71 7.55
N ALA A 42 5.04 -18.31 6.44
CA ALA A 42 5.87 -19.19 5.63
C ALA A 42 7.34 -18.88 5.86
N ILE A 43 8.15 -19.91 6.09
CA ILE A 43 9.60 -19.81 6.27
C ILE A 43 10.34 -19.92 4.93
N GLN A 44 9.67 -20.44 3.88
CA GLN A 44 10.34 -20.92 2.66
C GLN A 44 9.87 -20.15 1.41
N PRO A 45 10.81 -19.76 0.51
CA PRO A 45 10.47 -19.12 -0.76
C PRO A 45 9.52 -19.95 -1.65
N LYS A 46 9.45 -21.27 -1.46
CA LYS A 46 8.47 -22.15 -2.15
C LYS A 46 7.02 -21.73 -1.90
N ALA A 47 6.72 -21.08 -0.77
CA ALA A 47 5.39 -20.57 -0.49
C ALA A 47 5.02 -19.32 -1.34
N LEU A 48 6.03 -18.70 -1.97
CA LEU A 48 5.87 -17.58 -2.90
C LEU A 48 5.53 -18.06 -4.32
N LEU A 49 5.58 -19.36 -4.62
CA LEU A 49 5.30 -19.85 -5.98
C LEU A 49 3.83 -19.58 -6.39
N PRO A 50 3.54 -19.33 -7.68
CA PRO A 50 2.18 -19.13 -8.17
C PRO A 50 1.21 -20.21 -7.68
N GLY A 51 0.06 -19.80 -7.14
CA GLY A 51 -0.91 -20.71 -6.49
C GLY A 51 -0.57 -21.10 -5.05
N GLY A 52 0.53 -20.60 -4.49
CA GLY A 52 0.91 -20.77 -3.08
C GLY A 52 0.01 -20.01 -2.10
N SER A 53 0.14 -20.34 -0.82
CA SER A 53 -0.71 -19.81 0.27
C SER A 53 -0.52 -18.32 0.57
N LEU A 54 0.51 -17.68 -0.01
CA LEU A 54 0.84 -16.28 0.22
C LEU A 54 0.11 -15.31 -0.72
N PHE A 55 -0.69 -15.82 -1.65
CA PHE A 55 -1.44 -15.01 -2.60
C PHE A 55 -2.90 -14.89 -2.20
N THR A 56 -3.23 -13.81 -1.50
CA THR A 56 -4.60 -13.51 -1.11
C THR A 56 -5.42 -13.10 -2.33
N ALA A 57 -6.53 -13.80 -2.56
CA ALA A 57 -7.54 -13.30 -3.48
C ALA A 57 -8.11 -11.95 -2.99
N LEU A 58 -8.37 -11.04 -3.92
CA LEU A 58 -9.07 -9.80 -3.61
C LEU A 58 -10.45 -10.09 -3.02
N THR A 59 -10.78 -9.41 -1.93
CA THR A 59 -12.10 -9.52 -1.30
C THR A 59 -13.21 -9.09 -2.26
N GLU A 60 -14.39 -9.67 -2.13
CA GLU A 60 -15.59 -9.28 -2.88
C GLU A 60 -15.83 -7.76 -2.78
N GLY A 61 -16.11 -7.10 -3.92
CA GLY A 61 -16.25 -5.64 -4.03
C GLY A 61 -14.95 -4.82 -3.90
N GLY A 62 -13.82 -5.47 -3.58
CA GLY A 62 -12.50 -4.82 -3.48
C GLY A 62 -12.05 -4.23 -4.83
N ARG A 63 -12.20 -5.01 -5.91
CA ARG A 63 -11.88 -4.59 -7.29
C ARG A 63 -12.64 -3.32 -7.68
N ASP A 64 -13.95 -3.29 -7.49
CA ASP A 64 -14.80 -2.14 -7.83
C ASP A 64 -14.41 -0.89 -7.02
N THR A 65 -14.12 -1.07 -5.73
CA THR A 65 -13.70 0.02 -4.86
C THR A 65 -12.36 0.61 -5.31
N ILE A 66 -11.37 -0.24 -5.62
CA ILE A 66 -10.05 0.16 -6.13
C ILE A 66 -10.21 0.90 -7.46
N LEU A 67 -10.96 0.33 -8.40
CA LEU A 67 -11.24 0.91 -9.70
C LEU A 67 -11.91 2.29 -9.59
N SER A 68 -12.88 2.45 -8.70
CA SER A 68 -13.54 3.73 -8.46
C SER A 68 -12.56 4.82 -7.98
N LYS A 69 -11.58 4.43 -7.17
CA LYS A 69 -10.56 5.34 -6.62
C LYS A 69 -9.52 5.73 -7.66
N ILE A 70 -9.05 4.77 -8.45
CA ILE A 70 -8.14 5.03 -9.59
C ILE A 70 -8.80 6.02 -10.55
N ARG A 71 -10.06 5.77 -10.95
CA ARG A 71 -10.83 6.69 -11.80
C ARG A 71 -10.93 8.10 -11.23
N ARG A 72 -11.12 8.23 -9.91
CA ARG A 72 -11.18 9.54 -9.28
C ARG A 72 -9.84 10.28 -9.38
N ILE A 73 -8.73 9.56 -9.18
CA ILE A 73 -7.37 10.10 -9.31
C ILE A 73 -7.12 10.56 -10.74
N GLU A 74 -7.37 9.71 -11.73
CA GLU A 74 -7.15 10.03 -13.15
C GLU A 74 -7.99 11.23 -13.60
N ASN A 75 -9.26 11.29 -13.19
CA ASN A 75 -10.13 12.43 -13.46
C ASN A 75 -9.62 13.73 -12.82
N GLN A 76 -9.06 13.65 -11.61
CA GLN A 76 -8.43 14.81 -10.97
C GLN A 76 -7.17 15.26 -11.73
N GLN A 77 -6.37 14.32 -12.24
CA GLN A 77 -5.19 14.65 -13.03
C GLN A 77 -5.57 15.25 -14.39
N LYS A 78 -6.57 14.69 -15.07
CA LYS A 78 -7.11 15.26 -16.32
C LYS A 78 -7.61 16.70 -16.14
N ARG A 79 -8.23 17.01 -15.00
CA ARG A 79 -8.65 18.40 -14.69
C ARG A 79 -7.46 19.35 -14.50
N LYS A 80 -6.32 18.86 -14.00
CA LYS A 80 -5.11 19.66 -13.78
C LYS A 80 -4.26 19.78 -15.04
N ASN A 81 -4.17 18.72 -15.82
CA ASN A 81 -3.42 18.65 -17.06
C ASN A 81 -4.32 18.05 -18.16
N PRO A 82 -4.88 18.88 -19.05
CA PRO A 82 -5.76 18.42 -20.12
C PRO A 82 -5.11 17.44 -21.11
N ILE A 83 -3.77 17.44 -21.20
CA ILE A 83 -2.98 16.54 -22.06
C ILE A 83 -2.86 15.15 -21.41
N PHE A 84 -3.21 15.01 -20.13
CA PHE A 84 -3.26 13.73 -19.44
C PHE A 84 -4.27 12.81 -20.13
N THR A 85 -3.75 11.81 -20.84
CA THR A 85 -4.55 10.80 -21.51
C THR A 85 -4.83 9.68 -20.51
N ALA A 86 -5.82 9.92 -19.65
CA ALA A 86 -6.39 8.87 -18.81
C ALA A 86 -6.98 7.79 -19.72
N GLN A 87 -6.31 6.66 -19.88
CA GLN A 87 -6.90 5.50 -20.53
C GLN A 87 -7.72 4.77 -19.46
N ILE A 88 -8.94 5.24 -19.22
CA ILE A 88 -9.86 4.60 -18.25
C ILE A 88 -10.32 3.25 -18.85
N LYS A 89 -9.45 2.23 -18.81
CA LYS A 89 -9.83 0.85 -19.07
C LYS A 89 -10.32 0.19 -17.80
N ARG A 90 -11.09 -0.89 -17.99
CA ARG A 90 -11.86 -1.57 -16.94
C ARG A 90 -11.15 -2.79 -16.37
N ASP A 91 -10.11 -3.26 -17.07
CA ASP A 91 -9.56 -4.59 -16.88
C ASP A 91 -8.11 -4.47 -16.39
N PHE A 92 -7.96 -4.10 -15.12
CA PHE A 92 -6.66 -4.19 -14.46
C PHE A 92 -6.32 -5.66 -14.17
N HIS A 93 -5.08 -6.04 -14.44
CA HIS A 93 -4.49 -7.22 -13.85
C HIS A 93 -4.04 -6.91 -12.43
N TYR A 94 -4.35 -7.79 -11.49
CA TYR A 94 -4.04 -7.60 -10.08
C TYR A 94 -2.96 -8.57 -9.65
N PHE A 95 -1.81 -8.02 -9.27
CA PHE A 95 -0.68 -8.79 -8.79
C PHE A 95 -0.54 -8.65 -7.27
N PRO A 96 -0.14 -9.73 -6.59
CA PRO A 96 -0.10 -9.77 -5.14
C PRO A 96 1.08 -8.98 -4.56
N ILE A 97 0.92 -8.58 -3.31
CA ILE A 97 2.01 -8.07 -2.47
C ILE A 97 2.20 -9.05 -1.30
N VAL A 98 3.45 -9.40 -1.02
CA VAL A 98 3.83 -10.27 0.09
C VAL A 98 4.61 -9.44 1.10
N GLU A 99 4.33 -9.64 2.39
CA GLU A 99 5.09 -9.00 3.46
C GLU A 99 6.22 -9.90 3.93
N GLU A 100 7.42 -9.34 3.95
CA GLU A 100 8.63 -9.96 4.51
C GLU A 100 8.97 -9.30 5.83
N PHE A 101 9.30 -10.09 6.85
CA PHE A 101 9.75 -9.60 8.14
C PHE A 101 10.71 -10.58 8.78
N SER A 102 11.56 -10.06 9.67
CA SER A 102 12.53 -10.87 10.41
C SER A 102 12.08 -11.05 11.85
N GLU A 103 12.06 -12.30 12.32
CA GLU A 103 11.79 -12.64 13.71
C GLU A 103 12.84 -13.66 14.18
N ASN A 104 13.50 -13.38 15.30
CA ASN A 104 14.55 -14.25 15.87
C ASN A 104 15.66 -14.64 14.87
N GLY A 105 16.06 -13.69 14.01
CA GLY A 105 17.10 -13.90 12.99
C GLY A 105 16.68 -14.74 11.79
N LYS A 106 15.38 -15.09 11.67
CA LYS A 106 14.82 -15.80 10.52
C LYS A 106 13.87 -14.89 9.76
N THR A 107 13.89 -15.02 8.43
CA THR A 107 12.95 -14.33 7.55
C THR A 107 11.65 -15.11 7.45
N TYR A 108 10.54 -14.40 7.54
CA TYR A 108 9.20 -14.93 7.38
C TYR A 108 8.44 -14.13 6.33
N TYR A 109 7.56 -14.84 5.63
CA TYR A 109 6.65 -14.28 4.66
C TYR A 109 5.21 -14.46 5.13
N ARG A 110 4.38 -13.46 4.87
CA ARG A 110 2.93 -13.55 5.08
C ARG A 110 2.16 -12.88 3.95
N PRO A 111 0.94 -13.36 3.64
CA PRO A 111 0.11 -12.74 2.63
C PRO A 111 -0.24 -11.29 3.01
N SER A 112 -0.20 -10.38 2.04
CA SER A 112 -0.83 -9.06 2.16
C SER A 112 -2.22 -9.07 1.52
N LYS A 113 -3.06 -8.15 1.97
CA LYS A 113 -4.28 -7.75 1.24
C LYS A 113 -3.99 -6.64 0.22
N ASP A 114 -2.80 -6.04 0.27
CA ASP A 114 -2.36 -5.03 -0.71
C ASP A 114 -2.18 -5.68 -2.09
N VAL A 115 -2.43 -4.93 -3.16
CA VAL A 115 -2.27 -5.40 -4.54
C VAL A 115 -1.64 -4.32 -5.44
N VAL A 116 -0.93 -4.77 -6.47
CA VAL A 116 -0.56 -3.95 -7.62
C VAL A 116 -1.62 -4.10 -8.69
N CYS A 117 -2.05 -2.98 -9.27
CA CYS A 117 -2.97 -2.94 -10.39
C CYS A 117 -2.19 -2.49 -11.62
N VAL A 118 -2.14 -3.36 -12.62
CA VAL A 118 -1.42 -3.17 -13.88
C VAL A 118 -2.42 -3.03 -15.01
N ASP A 119 -2.24 -1.99 -15.81
CA ASP A 119 -2.87 -1.86 -17.12
C ASP A 119 -1.75 -1.94 -18.16
N GLU A 120 -1.72 -3.03 -18.91
CA GLU A 120 -0.67 -3.33 -19.91
C GLU A 120 -0.61 -2.30 -21.05
N THR A 121 -1.62 -1.43 -21.17
CA THR A 121 -1.68 -0.41 -22.22
C THR A 121 -1.16 0.96 -21.80
N ILE A 122 -0.83 1.14 -20.51
CA ILE A 122 -0.23 2.37 -19.99
C ILE A 122 0.97 2.08 -19.10
N PRO A 123 2.01 2.93 -19.15
CA PRO A 123 3.20 2.78 -18.32
C PRO A 123 2.97 3.35 -16.90
N THR A 124 1.87 2.98 -16.25
CA THR A 124 1.51 3.45 -14.91
C THR A 124 1.04 2.29 -14.04
N TYR A 125 1.73 2.11 -12.92
CA TYR A 125 1.40 1.12 -11.91
C TYR A 125 0.68 1.78 -10.74
N TYR A 126 -0.43 1.18 -10.33
CA TYR A 126 -1.17 1.58 -9.13
C TYR A 126 -0.93 0.56 -8.02
N ILE A 127 -0.65 1.05 -6.81
CA ILE A 127 -0.55 0.20 -5.62
C ILE A 127 -1.76 0.51 -4.73
N ALA A 128 -2.59 -0.49 -4.51
CA ALA A 128 -3.74 -0.41 -3.62
C ALA A 128 -3.36 -1.01 -2.27
N TYR A 129 -3.34 -0.16 -1.25
CA TYR A 129 -3.09 -0.57 0.13
C TYR A 129 -4.40 -0.77 0.87
N TYR A 130 -4.55 -1.93 1.50
CA TYR A 130 -5.68 -2.26 2.36
C TYR A 130 -5.40 -1.81 3.79
N HIS A 131 -6.39 -1.17 4.40
CA HIS A 131 -6.35 -0.73 5.79
C HIS A 131 -7.58 -1.25 6.51
N ASP A 132 -7.40 -2.15 7.48
CA ASP A 132 -8.47 -2.47 8.40
C ASP A 132 -8.59 -1.39 9.47
N ARG A 133 -9.52 -0.46 9.26
CA ARG A 133 -9.81 0.65 10.17
C ARG A 133 -11.17 0.50 10.83
N SER A 134 -11.76 -0.69 10.76
CA SER A 134 -13.08 -0.97 11.35
C SER A 134 -13.15 -0.63 12.84
N ASN A 135 -12.04 -0.83 13.54
CA ASN A 135 -11.89 -0.56 14.97
C ASN A 135 -11.31 0.82 15.29
N PHE A 136 -11.00 1.65 14.29
CA PHE A 136 -10.45 2.99 14.54
C PHE A 136 -11.42 3.83 15.37
N LYS A 137 -10.86 4.53 16.35
CA LYS A 137 -11.56 5.46 17.23
C LYS A 137 -10.87 6.82 17.17
N LYS A 138 -11.61 7.88 17.50
CA LYS A 138 -11.03 9.24 17.54
C LYS A 138 -9.90 9.35 18.56
N GLU A 139 -9.95 8.54 19.61
CA GLU A 139 -8.95 8.45 20.66
C GLU A 139 -7.59 8.00 20.13
N ASP A 140 -7.56 7.24 19.03
CA ASP A 140 -6.32 6.81 18.36
C ASP A 140 -5.55 8.00 17.75
N ASN A 141 -6.22 9.15 17.55
CA ASN A 141 -5.59 10.40 17.12
C ASN A 141 -6.37 11.64 17.58
N LEU A 142 -6.39 11.88 18.90
CA LEU A 142 -7.10 13.02 19.50
C LEU A 142 -6.62 14.37 18.97
N PHE A 143 -5.32 14.49 18.69
CA PHE A 143 -4.74 15.74 18.18
C PHE A 143 -5.38 16.15 16.85
N MET A 144 -5.41 15.23 15.86
CA MET A 144 -6.04 15.49 14.57
C MET A 144 -7.54 15.77 14.73
N TYR A 145 -8.21 14.96 15.55
CA TYR A 145 -9.65 15.10 15.76
C TYR A 145 -10.01 16.46 16.37
N ASN A 146 -9.31 16.88 17.42
CA ASN A 146 -9.55 18.15 18.08
C ASN A 146 -9.24 19.33 17.16
N GLY A 147 -8.14 19.27 16.40
CA GLY A 147 -7.81 20.32 15.43
C GLY A 147 -8.89 20.47 14.35
N VAL A 148 -9.42 19.37 13.83
CA VAL A 148 -10.51 19.43 12.84
C VAL A 148 -11.82 19.89 13.45
N LYS A 149 -12.13 19.45 14.67
CA LYS A 149 -13.30 19.90 15.43
C LYS A 149 -13.27 21.41 15.66
N GLU A 150 -12.11 21.96 16.01
CA GLU A 150 -11.93 23.39 16.27
C GLU A 150 -12.13 24.21 15.00
N VAL A 151 -11.56 23.77 13.86
CA VAL A 151 -11.59 24.52 12.60
C VAL A 151 -12.89 24.34 11.81
N LEU A 152 -13.43 23.11 11.76
CA LEU A 152 -14.54 22.72 10.88
C LEU A 152 -15.79 22.27 11.63
N GLY A 153 -15.76 22.24 12.96
CA GLY A 153 -16.89 21.86 13.81
C GLY A 153 -16.98 20.36 14.10
N GLN A 154 -17.79 20.05 15.12
CA GLN A 154 -17.99 18.70 15.65
C GLN A 154 -18.52 17.72 14.60
N GLU A 155 -19.54 18.11 13.84
CA GLU A 155 -20.18 17.25 12.83
C GLU A 155 -19.18 16.78 11.77
N PHE A 156 -18.32 17.68 11.31
CA PHE A 156 -17.30 17.36 10.31
C PHE A 156 -16.22 16.42 10.88
N ALA A 157 -15.81 16.64 12.13
CA ALA A 157 -14.84 15.78 12.81
C ALA A 157 -15.38 14.35 13.00
N ASP A 158 -16.65 14.21 13.40
CA ASP A 158 -17.29 12.90 13.56
C ASP A 158 -17.50 12.18 12.22
N ASP A 159 -17.93 12.91 11.18
CA ASP A 159 -18.07 12.33 9.85
C ASP A 159 -16.72 11.92 9.25
N MET A 160 -15.64 12.65 9.53
CA MET A 160 -14.28 12.28 9.13
C MET A 160 -13.87 10.93 9.74
N VAL A 161 -14.10 10.73 11.05
CA VAL A 161 -13.83 9.44 11.72
C VAL A 161 -14.66 8.32 11.06
N ARG A 162 -15.96 8.55 10.84
CA ARG A 162 -16.84 7.59 10.16
C ARG A 162 -16.32 7.21 8.77
N ARG A 163 -15.91 8.19 7.97
CA ARG A 163 -15.31 7.96 6.63
C ARG A 163 -13.98 7.23 6.72
N TYR A 164 -13.17 7.54 7.72
CA TYR A 164 -11.87 6.91 7.93
C TYR A 164 -12.02 5.41 8.24
N LYS A 165 -13.01 5.04 9.05
CA LYS A 165 -13.38 3.64 9.35
C LYS A 165 -13.89 2.89 8.11
N ALA A 166 -14.73 3.55 7.31
CA ALA A 166 -15.29 2.95 6.10
C ALA A 166 -14.27 2.82 4.96
N ASN A 167 -13.25 3.67 4.94
CA ASN A 167 -12.27 3.71 3.86
C ASN A 167 -11.17 2.66 4.05
N LYS A 168 -11.41 1.49 3.46
CA LYS A 168 -10.48 0.34 3.53
C LYS A 168 -9.33 0.39 2.52
N TRP A 169 -9.40 1.24 1.50
CA TRP A 169 -8.42 1.23 0.40
C TRP A 169 -7.83 2.62 0.15
N THR A 170 -6.51 2.70 0.07
CA THR A 170 -5.79 3.88 -0.41
C THR A 170 -4.98 3.51 -1.64
N ILE A 171 -4.99 4.39 -2.65
CA ILE A 171 -4.25 4.17 -3.89
C ILE A 171 -3.04 5.07 -3.92
N SER A 172 -1.87 4.48 -4.14
CA SER A 172 -0.65 5.16 -4.56
C SER A 172 -0.42 4.88 -6.03
N TYR A 173 0.25 5.79 -6.73
CA TYR A 173 0.63 5.62 -8.12
C TYR A 173 1.93 6.37 -8.39
N SER A 174 2.68 5.92 -9.37
CA SER A 174 3.84 6.64 -9.91
C SER A 174 3.71 6.70 -11.43
N TYR A 175 3.73 7.90 -11.99
CA TYR A 175 3.76 8.09 -13.44
C TYR A 175 5.19 7.85 -13.93
N THR A 176 5.39 6.80 -14.73
CA THR A 176 6.51 6.56 -15.66
C THR A 176 7.94 6.86 -15.19
N GLY A 177 8.80 5.83 -15.25
CA GLY A 177 10.26 5.95 -15.30
C GLY A 177 10.93 6.19 -13.95
N GLY A 178 11.81 5.27 -13.56
CA GLY A 178 12.65 5.37 -12.37
C GLY A 178 12.15 4.55 -11.19
N GLY A 179 13.09 3.86 -10.55
CA GLY A 179 12.85 3.16 -9.28
C GLY A 179 11.98 1.91 -9.46
N LEU A 180 10.91 1.79 -8.66
CA LEU A 180 10.07 0.59 -8.63
C LEU A 180 9.40 0.28 -9.98
N ASN A 181 9.08 1.30 -10.79
CA ASN A 181 8.43 1.07 -12.09
C ASN A 181 9.37 0.29 -13.03
N ASP A 182 10.67 0.64 -13.06
CA ASP A 182 11.66 -0.06 -13.87
C ASP A 182 11.87 -1.50 -13.38
N ASP A 183 11.82 -1.72 -12.06
CA ASP A 183 11.91 -3.05 -11.46
C ASP A 183 10.69 -3.92 -11.85
N ILE A 184 9.48 -3.33 -11.92
CA ILE A 184 8.27 -4.05 -12.38
C ILE A 184 8.37 -4.37 -13.88
N ASP A 185 8.78 -3.41 -14.71
CA ASP A 185 8.97 -3.64 -16.15
C ASP A 185 9.98 -4.77 -16.41
N TYR A 186 11.08 -4.78 -15.67
CA TYR A 186 12.08 -5.85 -15.71
C TYR A 186 11.49 -7.19 -15.25
N ALA A 187 10.77 -7.21 -14.12
CA ALA A 187 10.14 -8.41 -13.57
C ALA A 187 9.15 -9.06 -14.56
N ILE A 188 8.31 -8.26 -15.22
CA ILE A 188 7.38 -8.74 -16.24
C ILE A 188 8.13 -9.33 -17.43
N LYS A 189 9.19 -8.66 -17.90
CA LYS A 189 9.98 -9.10 -19.05
C LYS A 189 10.74 -10.41 -18.79
N GLU A 190 11.30 -10.57 -17.61
CA GLU A 190 12.13 -11.74 -17.26
C GLU A 190 11.34 -12.94 -16.73
N SER A 191 10.07 -12.74 -16.37
CA SER A 191 9.17 -13.80 -15.93
C SER A 191 8.87 -14.78 -17.06
N ASP A 192 8.68 -16.06 -16.71
CA ASP A 192 8.28 -17.11 -17.65
C ASP A 192 6.92 -16.82 -18.34
N ASP A 193 6.00 -16.16 -17.64
CA ASP A 193 4.61 -15.92 -18.09
C ASP A 193 4.14 -14.47 -17.88
N GLY A 194 5.06 -13.56 -17.54
CA GLY A 194 4.75 -12.17 -17.20
C GLY A 194 4.21 -11.97 -15.78
N SER A 195 4.17 -13.02 -14.95
CA SER A 195 3.75 -12.90 -13.56
C SER A 195 4.85 -12.36 -12.64
N PHE A 196 4.42 -11.50 -11.72
CA PHE A 196 5.29 -10.90 -10.71
C PHE A 196 4.53 -10.67 -9.41
N PHE A 197 5.25 -10.32 -8.36
CA PHE A 197 4.70 -9.85 -7.10
C PHE A 197 5.59 -8.77 -6.50
N LEU A 198 5.07 -7.98 -5.57
CA LEU A 198 5.91 -7.07 -4.79
C LEU A 198 6.22 -7.65 -3.42
N LEU A 199 7.49 -7.59 -3.05
CA LEU A 199 7.96 -7.95 -1.71
C LEU A 199 8.12 -6.69 -0.87
N LYS A 200 7.25 -6.54 0.12
CA LYS A 200 7.21 -5.41 1.05
C LYS A 200 7.94 -5.80 2.33
N HIS A 201 9.10 -5.21 2.55
CA HIS A 201 9.89 -5.45 3.76
C HIS A 201 9.32 -4.62 4.92
N ILE A 202 9.01 -5.30 6.02
CA ILE A 202 8.51 -4.71 7.26
C ILE A 202 9.66 -4.74 8.27
N SER A 203 10.44 -3.66 8.32
CA SER A 203 11.50 -3.47 9.33
C SER A 203 11.17 -2.28 10.24
N PRO A 204 10.66 -2.52 11.45
CA PRO A 204 10.53 -1.47 12.46
C PRO A 204 11.92 -1.05 12.97
N PRO A 205 12.21 0.25 13.23
CA PRO A 205 11.38 1.43 12.97
C PRO A 205 11.66 2.10 11.61
N TYR A 206 12.60 1.57 10.82
CA TYR A 206 13.18 2.25 9.66
C TYR A 206 12.68 1.67 8.33
N GLY A 207 11.64 2.32 7.80
CA GLY A 207 11.28 2.26 6.39
C GLY A 207 10.46 1.05 5.96
N ARG A 208 9.54 1.29 5.03
CA ARG A 208 8.94 0.25 4.20
C ARG A 208 9.70 0.29 2.87
N SER A 209 10.50 -0.74 2.58
CA SER A 209 11.02 -0.94 1.23
C SER A 209 10.11 -1.90 0.50
N ILE A 210 9.99 -1.71 -0.81
CA ILE A 210 9.21 -2.57 -1.69
C ILE A 210 10.08 -2.88 -2.90
N ASN A 211 10.16 -4.16 -3.25
CA ASN A 211 10.95 -4.63 -4.39
C ASN A 211 10.03 -5.42 -5.32
N ALA A 212 10.23 -5.30 -6.64
CA ALA A 212 9.59 -6.20 -7.57
C ALA A 212 10.28 -7.58 -7.53
N CYS A 213 9.49 -8.63 -7.69
CA CYS A 213 9.95 -10.00 -7.73
C CYS A 213 9.19 -10.76 -8.81
N TYR A 214 9.83 -11.73 -9.45
CA TYR A 214 9.26 -12.50 -10.56
C TYR A 214 9.56 -13.99 -10.43
N PHE A 215 8.92 -14.79 -11.28
CA PHE A 215 9.14 -16.23 -11.35
C PHE A 215 9.84 -16.61 -12.64
N LYS A 216 10.93 -17.35 -12.51
CA LYS A 216 11.70 -17.89 -13.63
C LYS A 216 12.15 -19.30 -13.29
N ASP A 217 11.96 -20.24 -14.22
CA ASP A 217 12.29 -21.66 -14.05
C ASP A 217 11.71 -22.27 -12.74
N GLY A 218 10.49 -21.86 -12.37
CA GLY A 218 9.81 -22.33 -11.16
C GLY A 218 10.42 -21.85 -9.85
N LYS A 219 11.19 -20.74 -9.86
CA LYS A 219 11.84 -20.14 -8.69
C LYS A 219 11.55 -18.64 -8.58
N PRO A 220 11.43 -18.09 -7.36
CA PRO A 220 11.24 -16.66 -7.15
C PRO A 220 12.58 -15.90 -7.21
N TYR A 221 12.60 -14.78 -7.91
CA TYR A 221 13.73 -13.85 -8.00
C TYR A 221 13.32 -12.45 -7.54
N ILE A 222 14.21 -11.74 -6.86
CA ILE A 222 14.04 -10.33 -6.47
C ILE A 222 14.86 -9.43 -7.41
N CYS A 223 14.23 -8.35 -7.90
CA CYS A 223 14.90 -7.30 -8.65
C CYS A 223 15.81 -6.49 -7.72
N LYS A 224 17.06 -6.32 -8.12
CA LYS A 224 18.07 -5.50 -7.43
C LYS A 224 18.81 -4.65 -8.44
N LYS A 225 19.24 -3.47 -8.00
CA LYS A 225 20.19 -2.67 -8.75
C LYS A 225 21.60 -3.20 -8.52
N ASP A 226 22.34 -3.36 -9.59
CA ASP A 226 23.77 -3.63 -9.57
C ASP A 226 24.58 -2.31 -9.45
N ASP A 227 25.88 -2.42 -9.25
CA ASP A 227 26.78 -1.27 -9.03
C ASP A 227 26.82 -0.31 -10.23
N ASP A 228 26.58 -0.81 -11.44
CA ASP A 228 26.48 -0.02 -12.68
C ASP A 228 25.09 0.61 -12.90
N GLY A 229 24.16 0.37 -11.98
CA GLY A 229 22.78 0.85 -12.03
C GLY A 229 21.82 -0.02 -12.85
N SER A 230 22.30 -1.10 -13.47
CA SER A 230 21.45 -2.08 -14.15
C SER A 230 20.58 -2.87 -13.17
N ILE A 231 19.44 -3.38 -13.64
CA ILE A 231 18.56 -4.24 -12.85
C ILE A 231 18.93 -5.70 -13.10
N ILE A 232 19.17 -6.43 -12.03
CA ILE A 232 19.47 -7.87 -12.03
C ILE A 232 18.47 -8.63 -11.17
N GLY A 233 18.24 -9.90 -11.51
CA GLY A 233 17.51 -10.84 -10.66
C GLY A 233 18.44 -11.60 -9.72
N LYS A 234 18.12 -11.63 -8.43
CA LYS A 234 18.74 -12.54 -7.45
C LYS A 234 17.71 -13.55 -6.96
N GLU A 235 18.04 -14.83 -6.95
CA GLU A 235 17.13 -15.88 -6.44
C GLU A 235 16.84 -15.61 -4.96
N LEU A 236 15.56 -15.66 -4.56
CA LEU A 236 15.17 -15.57 -3.16
C LEU A 236 15.44 -16.91 -2.46
N GLN A 237 16.29 -16.90 -1.44
CA GLN A 237 16.74 -18.08 -0.68
C GLN A 237 15.94 -18.31 0.60
#